data_AF-A0A0D3IK01-F1
#
_entry.id   AF-A0A0D3IK01-F1
#
_cell.length_a   1.000
_cell.length_b   1.000
_cell.length_c   1.000
_cell.angle_alpha   90.00
_cell.angle_beta   90.00
_cell.angle_gamma   90.00
#
_symmetry.space_group_name_H-M   'P 1'
#
loop_
_entity.id
_entity.type
_entity.pdbx_description
1 polymer ?
#
loop_
_entity_poly.entity_id
_entity_poly.type
_entity_poly.pdbx_seq_one_letter_code
_entity_poly.pdbx_strand_id
1 'polypeptide(L)'
;LGELGRAYLAARAALGAAPEWLFQLPGERRPLTRHMAGWVSETLDEEGVRAPAGFVYLGHSLRSGGSSAAEAIRVPRFRGNWLGGWSQNGRTRELHYMDPSVLPSPEAYELLGWLLDGSYQALPPSWERRRGAADTAEPGEPTS
;
A
#
# COMPACT_ATOMS: atom_id res chain seq x y z
N LEU A 1 -6.06 7.38 -10.10
CA LEU A 1 -4.58 7.42 -10.31
C LEU A 1 -4.13 7.37 -11.78
N GLY A 2 -4.67 6.47 -12.62
CA GLY A 2 -4.28 6.39 -14.03
C GLY A 2 -4.51 7.68 -14.84
N GLU A 3 -5.55 8.45 -14.53
CA GLU A 3 -5.83 9.74 -15.18
C GLU A 3 -4.82 10.83 -14.82
N LEU A 4 -4.45 10.94 -13.54
CA LEU A 4 -3.43 11.91 -13.10
C LEU A 4 -2.08 11.63 -13.77
N GLY A 5 -1.67 10.37 -13.82
CA GLY A 5 -0.44 9.97 -14.52
C GLY A 5 -0.47 10.28 -16.01
N ARG A 6 -1.61 10.04 -16.68
CA ARG A 6 -1.80 10.41 -18.10
C ARG A 6 -1.78 11.92 -18.30
N ALA A 7 -2.44 12.68 -17.45
CA ALA A 7 -2.45 14.14 -17.51
C ALA A 7 -1.04 14.70 -17.31
N TYR A 8 -0.28 14.17 -16.35
CA TYR A 8 1.11 14.54 -16.13
C TYR A 8 1.99 14.24 -17.35
N LEU A 9 1.88 13.03 -17.92
CA LEU A 9 2.63 12.65 -19.12
C LEU A 9 2.24 13.50 -20.34
N ALA A 10 0.96 13.83 -20.50
CA ALA A 10 0.48 14.70 -21.57
C ALA A 10 1.02 16.14 -21.41
N ALA A 11 0.97 16.70 -20.20
CA ALA A 11 1.54 18.01 -19.90
C ALA A 11 3.06 18.02 -20.16
N ARG A 12 3.76 16.96 -19.74
CA ARG A 12 5.20 16.79 -19.96
C ARG A 12 5.55 16.71 -21.45
N ALA A 13 4.73 16.03 -22.25
CA ALA A 13 4.89 15.98 -23.71
C ALA A 13 4.61 17.34 -24.37
N ALA A 14 3.61 18.10 -23.89
CA ALA A 14 3.27 19.42 -24.41
C ALA A 14 4.37 20.47 -24.16
N LEU A 15 5.17 20.31 -23.09
CA LEU A 15 6.26 21.22 -22.73
C LEU A 15 7.55 21.02 -23.56
N GLY A 16 7.57 20.09 -24.52
CA GLY A 16 8.68 19.88 -25.46
C GLY A 16 9.55 18.66 -25.11
N ALA A 17 10.88 18.80 -25.25
CA ALA A 17 11.80 17.67 -25.05
C ALA A 17 11.64 17.07 -23.64
N ALA A 18 11.29 15.78 -23.59
CA ALA A 18 11.11 15.07 -22.34
C ALA A 18 12.43 15.00 -21.58
N PRO A 19 12.49 15.46 -20.32
CA PRO A 19 13.68 15.30 -19.49
C PRO A 19 14.06 13.83 -19.30
N GLU A 20 15.28 13.58 -18.83
CA GLU A 20 15.74 12.21 -18.52
C GLU A 20 14.89 11.56 -17.41
N TRP A 21 14.44 12.34 -16.43
CA TRP A 21 13.74 11.85 -15.25
C TRP A 21 12.22 12.01 -15.40
N LEU A 22 11.47 10.97 -15.00
CA LEU A 22 10.01 10.93 -15.14
C LEU A 22 9.35 12.12 -14.45
N PHE A 23 9.66 12.37 -13.17
CA PHE A 23 9.12 13.47 -12.37
C PHE A 23 9.93 14.77 -12.50
N GLN A 24 10.25 15.14 -13.74
CA GLN A 24 10.97 16.37 -14.05
C GLN A 24 10.31 17.02 -15.27
N LEU A 25 9.99 18.30 -15.14
CA LEU A 25 9.56 19.16 -16.24
C LEU A 25 10.77 19.91 -16.86
N PRO A 26 10.65 20.38 -18.12
CA PRO A 26 11.70 21.19 -18.73
C PRO A 26 12.07 22.41 -17.89
N GLY A 27 13.37 22.61 -17.64
CA GLY A 27 13.89 23.71 -16.81
C GLY A 27 13.98 23.42 -15.31
N GLU A 28 13.42 22.30 -14.83
CA GLU A 28 13.50 21.94 -13.42
C GLU A 28 14.83 21.24 -13.06
N ARG A 29 15.21 21.35 -11.79
CA ARG A 29 16.33 20.57 -11.25
C ARG A 29 15.93 19.09 -11.16
N ARG A 30 16.91 18.21 -11.32
CA ARG A 30 16.72 16.76 -11.15
C ARG A 30 16.07 16.46 -9.79
N PRO A 31 14.99 15.65 -9.75
CA PRO A 31 14.39 15.21 -8.50
C PRO A 31 15.37 14.31 -7.72
N LEU A 32 15.44 14.51 -6.41
CA LEU A 32 16.27 13.74 -5.48
C LEU A 32 15.40 13.20 -4.34
N THR A 33 15.92 12.25 -3.57
CA THR A 33 15.18 11.60 -2.48
C THR A 33 14.56 12.60 -1.49
N ARG A 34 15.23 13.71 -1.20
CA ARG A 34 14.70 14.76 -0.33
C ARG A 34 13.44 15.45 -0.88
N HIS A 35 13.31 15.57 -2.20
CA HIS A 35 12.13 16.19 -2.82
C HIS A 35 10.93 15.25 -2.68
N MET A 36 11.13 13.94 -2.89
CA MET A 36 10.09 12.94 -2.65
C MET A 36 9.67 12.90 -1.17
N ALA A 37 10.63 13.00 -0.24
CA ALA A 37 10.30 13.10 1.18
C ALA A 37 9.47 14.36 1.49
N GLY A 38 9.82 15.50 0.90
CA GLY A 38 9.04 16.73 0.99
C GLY A 38 7.61 16.56 0.48
N TRP A 39 7.43 16.01 -0.72
CA TRP A 39 6.10 15.77 -1.30
C TRP A 39 5.22 14.88 -0.42
N VAL A 40 5.80 13.83 0.18
CA VAL A 40 5.07 12.95 1.10
C VAL A 40 4.64 13.70 2.35
N SER A 41 5.55 14.47 2.97
CA SER A 41 5.22 15.25 4.16
C SER A 41 4.13 16.30 3.87
N GLU A 42 4.26 17.04 2.78
CA GLU A 42 3.28 18.05 2.35
C GLU A 42 1.90 17.43 2.13
N THR A 43 1.83 16.30 1.42
CA THR A 43 0.56 15.60 1.16
C THR A 43 -0.08 15.11 2.46
N LEU A 44 0.70 14.55 3.39
CA LEU A 44 0.19 14.08 4.67
C LEU A 44 -0.32 15.23 5.54
N ASP A 45 0.35 16.37 5.52
CA ASP A 45 -0.08 17.57 6.23
C ASP A 45 -1.39 18.14 5.66
N GLU A 46 -1.53 18.16 4.32
CA GLU A 46 -2.76 18.59 3.63
C GLU A 46 -3.96 17.68 3.97
N GLU A 47 -3.74 16.37 4.06
CA GLU A 47 -4.76 15.38 4.42
C GLU A 47 -4.99 15.27 5.94
N GLY A 48 -4.26 16.04 6.74
CA GLY A 48 -4.35 16.00 8.21
C GLY A 48 -3.89 14.67 8.83
N VAL A 49 -3.13 13.87 8.10
CA VAL A 49 -2.62 12.57 8.54
C VAL A 49 -1.32 12.78 9.31
N ARG A 50 -1.31 12.41 10.59
CA ARG A 50 -0.12 12.51 11.44
C ARG A 50 0.35 11.15 11.92
N ALA A 51 1.67 10.98 11.98
CA ALA A 51 2.25 9.84 12.64
C ALA A 51 1.93 9.87 14.15
N PRO A 52 1.74 8.71 14.80
CA PRO A 52 1.62 8.63 16.25
C PRO A 52 2.84 9.24 16.96
N ALA A 53 2.68 9.65 18.21
CA ALA A 53 3.77 10.21 18.99
C ALA A 53 4.98 9.26 19.03
N GLY A 54 6.16 9.79 18.68
CA GLY A 54 7.41 9.01 18.59
C GLY A 54 7.69 8.37 17.22
N PHE A 55 6.79 8.52 16.24
CA PHE A 55 6.96 8.01 14.88
C PHE A 55 7.06 9.13 13.85
N VAL A 56 7.60 8.81 12.68
CA VAL A 56 7.63 9.71 11.52
C VAL A 56 7.23 8.93 10.26
N TYR A 57 6.37 9.52 9.43
CA TYR A 57 6.06 8.97 8.12
C TYR A 57 7.08 9.47 7.10
N LEU A 58 7.72 8.53 6.41
CA LEU A 58 8.73 8.79 5.39
C LEU A 58 8.31 8.12 4.08
N GLY A 59 9.02 8.41 2.99
CA GLY A 59 8.84 7.65 1.74
C GLY A 59 9.01 6.14 1.93
N HIS A 60 9.80 5.70 2.92
CA HIS A 60 9.90 4.29 3.31
C HIS A 60 8.60 3.73 3.91
N SER A 61 7.84 4.54 4.64
CA SER A 61 6.53 4.17 5.21
C SER A 61 5.53 3.86 4.10
N LEU A 62 5.59 4.55 2.95
CA LEU A 62 4.75 4.24 1.79
C LEU A 62 5.03 2.85 1.22
N ARG A 63 6.29 2.38 1.27
CA ARG A 63 6.63 1.02 0.84
C ARG A 63 6.03 -0.04 1.75
N SER A 64 6.03 0.21 3.06
CA SER A 64 5.34 -0.65 4.04
C SER A 64 3.81 -0.61 3.83
N GLY A 65 3.24 0.58 3.68
CA GLY A 65 1.82 0.77 3.40
C GLY A 65 1.35 0.04 2.13
N GLY A 66 2.07 0.20 1.01
CA GLY A 66 1.76 -0.51 -0.24
C GLY A 66 1.89 -2.03 -0.12
N SER A 67 2.87 -2.52 0.65
CA SER A 67 3.04 -3.96 0.90
C SER A 67 1.92 -4.55 1.74
N SER A 68 1.52 -3.82 2.78
CA SER A 68 0.44 -4.18 3.70
C SER A 68 -0.92 -4.13 3.00
N ALA A 69 -1.17 -3.10 2.19
CA ALA A 69 -2.38 -2.98 1.38
C ALA A 69 -2.47 -4.09 0.32
N ALA A 70 -1.36 -4.43 -0.37
CA ALA A 70 -1.31 -5.55 -1.31
C ALA A 70 -1.64 -6.88 -0.61
N GLU A 71 -1.09 -7.10 0.58
CA GLU A 71 -1.37 -8.31 1.37
C GLU A 71 -2.83 -8.35 1.82
N ALA A 72 -3.38 -7.23 2.29
CA ALA A 72 -4.76 -7.13 2.75
C ALA A 72 -5.76 -7.55 1.65
N ILE A 73 -5.52 -7.14 0.40
CA ILE A 73 -6.36 -7.55 -0.75
C ILE A 73 -5.99 -8.91 -1.35
N ARG A 74 -5.06 -9.64 -0.72
CA ARG A 74 -4.59 -10.98 -1.13
C ARG A 74 -3.85 -11.01 -2.46
N VAL A 75 -3.02 -9.99 -2.75
CA VAL A 75 -2.07 -10.07 -3.86
C VAL A 75 -1.14 -11.27 -3.63
N PRO A 76 -0.98 -12.16 -4.64
CA PRO A 76 -0.07 -13.30 -4.52
C PRO A 76 1.33 -12.88 -4.10
N ARG A 77 1.93 -13.63 -3.18
CA ARG A 77 3.27 -13.35 -2.64
C ARG A 77 4.30 -13.06 -3.74
N PHE A 78 4.30 -13.84 -4.81
CA PHE A 78 5.20 -13.66 -5.94
C PHE A 78 5.11 -12.25 -6.55
N ARG A 79 3.88 -11.80 -6.82
CA ARG A 79 3.60 -10.49 -7.43
C ARG A 79 3.88 -9.34 -6.47
N GLY A 80 3.55 -9.49 -5.19
CA GLY A 80 3.90 -8.48 -4.19
C GLY A 80 5.41 -8.39 -3.95
N ASN A 81 6.13 -9.52 -4.01
CA ASN A 81 7.59 -9.53 -3.97
C ASN A 81 8.21 -8.86 -5.19
N TRP A 82 7.67 -9.14 -6.39
CA TRP A 82 8.08 -8.50 -7.63
C TRP A 82 7.83 -6.98 -7.61
N LEU A 83 6.65 -6.55 -7.18
CA LEU A 83 6.27 -5.12 -7.09
C LEU A 83 7.30 -4.30 -6.29
N GLY A 84 7.68 -4.78 -5.11
CA GLY A 84 8.62 -4.06 -4.26
C GLY A 84 10.06 -4.54 -4.37
N GLY A 85 10.42 -5.32 -5.39
CA GLY A 85 11.81 -5.72 -5.66
C GLY A 85 12.47 -6.55 -4.55
N TRP A 86 11.71 -7.45 -3.91
CA TRP A 86 12.26 -8.38 -2.91
C TRP A 86 12.65 -9.73 -3.53
N SER A 87 13.60 -10.41 -2.88
CA SER A 87 13.92 -11.79 -3.21
C SER A 87 12.71 -12.69 -3.00
N GLN A 88 12.45 -13.59 -3.95
CA GLN A 88 11.36 -14.55 -3.86
C GLN A 88 11.56 -15.57 -2.74
N ASN A 89 12.80 -15.81 -2.33
CA ASN A 89 13.11 -16.75 -1.25
C ASN A 89 13.33 -16.06 0.10
N GLY A 90 13.34 -14.72 0.12
CA GLY A 90 13.56 -13.93 1.34
C GLY A 90 12.29 -13.68 2.13
N ARG A 91 12.45 -13.38 3.43
CA ARG A 91 11.34 -13.06 4.35
C ARG A 91 11.24 -11.57 4.72
N THR A 92 12.09 -10.74 4.13
CA THR A 92 12.21 -9.31 4.47
C THR A 92 10.89 -8.57 4.36
N ARG A 93 10.10 -8.82 3.31
CA ARG A 93 8.80 -8.17 3.10
C ARG A 93 7.82 -8.51 4.24
N GLU A 94 7.68 -9.80 4.55
CA GLU A 94 6.75 -10.28 5.58
C GLU A 94 7.15 -9.81 6.99
N LEU A 95 8.45 -9.75 7.28
CA LEU A 95 8.93 -9.43 8.63
C LEU A 95 9.03 -7.93 8.93
N HIS A 96 9.20 -7.09 7.91
CA HIS A 96 9.55 -5.67 8.13
C HIS A 96 8.65 -4.67 7.40
N TYR A 97 7.83 -5.12 6.44
CA TYR A 97 7.03 -4.24 5.59
C TYR A 97 5.54 -4.59 5.58
N MET A 98 5.13 -5.69 6.20
CA MET A 98 3.72 -6.05 6.31
C MET A 98 3.24 -5.78 7.73
N ASP A 99 2.19 -4.98 7.83
CA ASP A 99 1.39 -4.86 9.02
C ASP A 99 0.10 -5.67 8.84
N PRO A 100 -0.09 -6.78 9.60
CA PRO A 100 -1.28 -7.63 9.47
C PRO A 100 -2.56 -6.98 10.01
N SER A 101 -2.48 -5.81 10.66
CA SER A 101 -3.65 -5.06 11.11
C SER A 101 -4.31 -4.23 10.00
N VAL A 102 -3.64 -4.06 8.86
CA VAL A 102 -4.20 -3.34 7.70
C VAL A 102 -5.30 -4.18 7.07
N LEU A 103 -6.51 -3.61 7.01
CA LEU A 103 -7.68 -4.24 6.41
C LEU A 103 -7.80 -3.90 4.92
N PRO A 104 -8.48 -4.73 4.11
CA PRO A 104 -8.77 -4.41 2.72
C PRO A 104 -9.57 -3.10 2.61
N SER A 105 -9.23 -2.24 1.66
CA SER A 105 -9.96 -1.00 1.38
C SER A 105 -10.21 -0.82 -0.13
N PRO A 106 -11.23 -0.05 -0.55
CA PRO A 106 -11.48 0.25 -1.96
C PRO A 106 -10.25 0.82 -2.69
N GLU A 107 -9.51 1.71 -2.04
CA GLU A 107 -8.33 2.39 -2.59
C GLU A 107 -7.19 1.40 -2.86
N ALA A 108 -7.04 0.37 -2.00
CA ALA A 108 -6.08 -0.70 -2.23
C ALA A 108 -6.41 -1.48 -3.51
N TYR A 109 -7.70 -1.75 -3.77
CA TYR A 109 -8.12 -2.40 -5.01
C TYR A 109 -7.95 -1.49 -6.24
N GLU A 110 -8.23 -0.19 -6.13
CA GLU A 110 -8.02 0.75 -7.22
C GLU A 110 -6.54 0.89 -7.61
N LEU A 111 -5.64 0.93 -6.63
CA LEU A 111 -4.21 1.10 -6.85
C LEU A 111 -3.48 -0.20 -7.19
N LEU A 112 -3.86 -1.32 -6.55
CA LEU A 112 -3.10 -2.58 -6.57
C LEU A 112 -3.90 -3.76 -7.12
N GLY A 113 -5.20 -3.60 -7.41
CA GLY A 113 -6.06 -4.69 -7.88
C GLY A 113 -5.62 -5.32 -9.20
N TRP A 114 -4.87 -4.60 -10.04
CA TRP A 114 -4.24 -5.13 -11.25
C TRP A 114 -3.20 -6.22 -10.97
N LEU A 115 -2.73 -6.36 -9.73
CA LEU A 115 -1.83 -7.42 -9.28
C LEU A 115 -2.58 -8.69 -8.85
N LEU A 116 -3.91 -8.71 -8.82
CA LEU A 116 -4.66 -9.93 -8.47
C LEU A 116 -4.66 -10.93 -9.63
N ASP A 117 -4.74 -12.22 -9.31
CA ASP A 117 -4.84 -13.31 -10.31
C ASP A 117 -6.25 -13.42 -10.94
N GLY A 118 -7.20 -12.55 -10.54
CA GLY A 118 -8.58 -12.56 -11.03
C GLY A 118 -9.21 -11.17 -11.06
N SER A 119 -10.42 -11.07 -11.61
CA SER A 119 -11.19 -9.82 -11.63
C SER A 119 -11.73 -9.48 -10.24
N TYR A 120 -11.45 -8.26 -9.76
CA TYR A 120 -12.08 -7.71 -8.56
C TYR A 120 -13.37 -6.97 -8.93
N GLN A 121 -14.43 -7.21 -8.15
CA GLN A 121 -15.65 -6.42 -8.18
C GLN A 121 -15.96 -5.96 -6.77
N ALA A 122 -15.93 -4.64 -6.53
CA ALA A 122 -16.34 -4.08 -5.25
C ALA A 122 -17.84 -4.32 -5.06
N LEU A 123 -18.19 -5.02 -3.98
CA LEU A 123 -19.58 -5.13 -3.50
C LEU A 123 -19.78 -4.15 -2.33
N PRO A 124 -21.02 -3.75 -2.04
CA PRO A 124 -21.33 -2.96 -0.85
C PRO A 124 -20.79 -3.66 0.40
N PRO A 125 -20.15 -2.93 1.33
CA PRO A 125 -19.61 -3.54 2.54
C PRO A 125 -20.73 -4.18 3.37
N SER A 126 -20.58 -5.46 3.69
CA SER A 126 -21.44 -6.19 4.62
C SER A 126 -20.67 -6.52 5.88
N TRP A 127 -21.15 -6.08 7.04
CA TRP A 127 -20.54 -6.37 8.34
C TRP A 127 -21.35 -7.46 9.05
N GLU A 128 -20.77 -8.65 9.22
CA GLU A 128 -21.34 -9.69 10.08
C GLU A 128 -20.52 -9.84 11.36
N ARG A 129 -21.18 -9.65 12.50
CA ARG A 129 -20.58 -9.94 13.80
C ARG A 129 -20.62 -11.45 14.02
N ARG A 130 -19.51 -12.15 13.79
CA ARG A 130 -19.42 -13.58 14.19
C ARG A 130 -19.57 -13.65 15.71
N ARG A 131 -20.59 -14.35 16.19
CA ARG A 131 -20.63 -14.77 17.61
C ARG A 131 -19.40 -15.64 17.83
N GLY A 132 -18.61 -15.33 18.85
CA GLY A 132 -17.54 -16.21 19.30
C GLY A 132 -18.08 -17.61 19.51
N ALA A 133 -17.29 -18.62 19.13
CA ALA A 133 -17.63 -20.01 19.42
C ALA A 133 -17.97 -20.12 20.90
N ALA A 134 -19.22 -20.47 21.20
CA ALA A 134 -19.65 -20.76 22.55
C ALA A 134 -18.87 -21.99 23.05
N ASP A 135 -18.28 -21.85 24.24
CA ASP A 135 -17.81 -22.88 25.16
C ASP A 135 -17.71 -24.30 24.58
N THR A 136 -16.50 -24.69 24.18
CA THR A 136 -16.09 -26.09 24.32
C THR A 136 -16.15 -26.42 25.80
N ALA A 137 -17.22 -27.10 26.21
CA ALA A 137 -17.38 -27.66 27.54
C ALA A 137 -16.13 -28.45 27.94
N GLU A 138 -15.56 -28.11 29.11
CA GLU A 138 -14.47 -28.86 29.70
C GLU A 138 -14.91 -30.32 29.96
N PRO A 139 -14.08 -31.32 29.63
CA PRO A 139 -14.36 -32.70 29.98
C PRO A 139 -14.26 -32.86 31.50
N GLY A 140 -15.37 -33.25 32.14
CA GLY A 140 -15.48 -33.42 33.58
C GLY A 140 -14.47 -34.41 34.16
N GLU A 141 -13.93 -34.07 35.33
CA GLU A 141 -13.06 -34.93 36.13
C GLU A 141 -13.79 -36.21 36.57
N PRO A 142 -13.15 -37.38 36.51
CA PRO A 142 -13.70 -38.61 37.07
C PRO A 142 -13.55 -38.59 38.60
N THR A 143 -14.68 -38.58 39.32
CA THR A 143 -14.71 -38.80 40.77
C THR A 143 -14.36 -40.26 41.08
N SER A 144 -13.32 -40.46 41.90
CA SER A 144 -13.09 -41.70 42.67
C SER A 144 -13.28 -41.43 44.15
#